data_AF-A0A7C4SD88-F1
#
_entry.id   AF-A0A7C4SD88-F1
#
_cell.length_a   1.000
_cell.length_b   1.000
_cell.length_c   1.000
_cell.angle_alpha   90.00
_cell.angle_beta   90.00
_cell.angle_gamma   90.00
#
_symmetry.space_group_name_H-M   'P 1'
#
loop_
_entity.id
_entity.type
_entity.pdbx_description
1 polymer ?
#
loop_
_entity_poly.entity_id
_entity_poly.type
_entity_poly.pdbx_seq_one_letter_code
_entity_poly.pdbx_strand_id
1 'polypeptide(L)'
;MPSWSIHRFYAEKFARELGIECSCVGLIDRLVDDPGSALPSVLEEVRRSSKLLALMLHDEVVRPEDPIAVHDWGAWRGFRASVDALRRVAEAVAGRTGLLMVDLHLSVDYAWKWGLDGYAAWAEELGIAAEVRSYVVKEFANRASQKTFGVERKP
;
A
#
# COMPACT_ATOMS: atom_id res chain seq x y z
N MET A 1 12.15 3.53 3.09
CA MET A 1 11.04 2.57 3.13
C MET A 1 11.34 1.56 4.23
N PRO A 2 10.34 1.11 4.99
CA PRO A 2 10.48 -0.01 5.91
C PRO A 2 10.86 -1.29 5.14
N SER A 3 11.40 -2.29 5.83
CA SER A 3 11.61 -3.61 5.24
C SER A 3 10.29 -4.35 5.05
N TRP A 4 10.26 -5.34 4.15
CA TRP A 4 9.09 -6.21 3.94
C TRP A 4 8.57 -6.88 5.21
N SER A 5 9.48 -7.20 6.15
CA SER A 5 9.09 -7.75 7.45
C SER A 5 8.23 -6.78 8.28
N ILE A 6 8.44 -5.47 8.12
CA ILE A 6 7.63 -4.44 8.78
C ILE A 6 6.26 -4.33 8.12
N HIS A 7 6.21 -4.32 6.78
CA HIS A 7 4.95 -4.31 6.04
C HIS A 7 4.10 -5.54 6.39
N ARG A 8 4.69 -6.74 6.34
CA ARG A 8 4.04 -7.98 6.74
C ARG A 8 3.52 -7.92 8.18
N PHE A 9 4.32 -7.40 9.12
CA PHE A 9 3.90 -7.26 10.52
C PHE A 9 2.63 -6.41 10.66
N TYR A 10 2.60 -5.22 10.04
CA TYR A 10 1.43 -4.36 10.10
C TYR A 10 0.24 -4.95 9.36
N ALA A 11 0.46 -5.60 8.21
CA ALA A 11 -0.60 -6.26 7.45
C ALA A 11 -1.25 -7.41 8.23
N GLU A 12 -0.46 -8.29 8.85
CA GLU A 12 -0.97 -9.39 9.69
C GLU A 12 -1.71 -8.89 10.93
N LYS A 13 -1.23 -7.81 11.53
CA LYS A 13 -1.90 -7.20 12.70
C LYS A 13 -3.21 -6.53 12.27
N PHE A 14 -3.20 -5.74 11.21
CA PHE A 14 -4.40 -5.10 10.66
C PHE A 14 -5.45 -6.12 10.23
N ALA A 15 -5.03 -7.18 9.52
CA ALA A 15 -5.93 -8.22 9.05
C ALA A 15 -6.65 -8.93 10.21
N ARG A 16 -5.92 -9.22 11.28
CA ARG A 16 -6.47 -9.79 12.52
C ARG A 16 -7.46 -8.87 13.21
N GLU A 17 -7.17 -7.56 13.26
CA GLU A 17 -8.07 -6.57 13.88
C GLU A 17 -9.39 -6.42 13.10
N LEU A 18 -9.36 -6.58 11.78
CA LEU A 18 -10.56 -6.50 10.92
C LEU A 18 -11.23 -7.85 10.62
N GLY A 19 -10.64 -8.97 11.06
CA GLY A 19 -11.15 -10.31 10.74
C GLY A 19 -11.09 -10.65 9.24
N ILE A 20 -10.10 -10.13 8.52
CA ILE A 20 -9.89 -10.37 7.09
C ILE A 20 -8.73 -11.35 6.86
N GLU A 21 -8.80 -12.13 5.78
CA GLU A 21 -7.73 -13.06 5.41
C GLU A 21 -6.48 -12.31 4.91
N CYS A 22 -5.31 -12.76 5.35
CA CYS A 22 -4.03 -12.11 5.05
C CYS A 22 -3.24 -12.80 3.92
N SER A 23 -3.86 -13.75 3.21
CA SER A 23 -3.20 -14.61 2.22
C SER A 23 -2.63 -13.84 1.01
N CYS A 24 -3.20 -12.68 0.69
CA CYS A 24 -2.79 -11.85 -0.45
C CYS A 24 -1.59 -10.92 -0.17
N VAL A 25 -1.17 -10.72 1.08
CA VAL A 25 -0.18 -9.69 1.45
C VAL A 25 1.11 -9.81 0.67
N GLY A 26 1.68 -11.02 0.56
CA GLY A 26 2.93 -11.20 -0.17
C GLY A 26 2.82 -10.99 -1.69
N LEU A 27 1.61 -11.02 -2.24
CA LEU A 27 1.35 -10.63 -3.63
C LEU A 27 1.17 -9.12 -3.74
N ILE A 28 0.43 -8.50 -2.81
CA ILE A 28 0.24 -7.04 -2.79
C ILE A 28 1.56 -6.31 -2.57
N ASP A 29 2.39 -6.75 -1.63
CA ASP A 29 3.71 -6.15 -1.40
C ASP A 29 4.58 -6.24 -2.66
N ARG A 30 4.54 -7.35 -3.40
CA ARG A 30 5.24 -7.47 -4.68
C ARG A 30 4.64 -6.58 -5.77
N LEU A 31 3.33 -6.40 -5.82
CA LEU A 31 2.67 -5.48 -6.76
C LEU A 31 3.03 -4.02 -6.48
N VAL A 32 3.25 -3.66 -5.20
CA VAL A 32 3.66 -2.32 -4.80
C VAL A 32 5.16 -2.12 -5.08
N ASP A 33 5.99 -3.12 -4.75
CA ASP A 33 7.46 -2.96 -4.71
C ASP A 33 8.18 -3.36 -6.00
N ASP A 34 7.66 -4.36 -6.71
CA ASP A 34 8.22 -4.86 -7.97
C ASP A 34 7.08 -5.23 -8.95
N PRO A 35 6.33 -4.23 -9.42
CA PRO A 35 5.18 -4.45 -10.30
C PRO A 35 5.58 -5.14 -11.61
N GLY A 36 6.78 -4.89 -12.13
CA GLY A 36 7.24 -5.49 -13.39
C GLY A 36 7.26 -7.02 -13.32
N SER A 37 7.73 -7.59 -12.20
CA SER A 37 7.74 -9.04 -12.02
C SER A 37 6.39 -9.61 -11.57
N ALA A 38 5.59 -8.83 -10.83
CA ALA A 38 4.33 -9.28 -10.25
C ALA A 38 3.15 -9.26 -11.23
N LEU A 39 3.07 -8.24 -12.11
CA LEU A 39 1.93 -8.02 -13.00
C LEU A 39 1.61 -9.21 -13.94
N PRO A 40 2.59 -9.91 -14.55
CA PRO A 40 2.30 -11.07 -15.38
C PRO A 40 1.55 -12.19 -14.63
N SER A 41 1.82 -12.35 -13.33
CA SER A 41 1.22 -13.41 -12.51
C SER A 41 -0.25 -13.19 -12.17
N VAL A 42 -0.74 -11.95 -12.30
CA VAL A 42 -2.12 -11.57 -11.98
C VAL A 42 -2.96 -11.23 -13.21
N LEU A 43 -2.37 -11.29 -14.41
CA LEU A 43 -3.00 -10.78 -15.63
C LEU A 43 -4.34 -11.45 -15.95
N GLU A 44 -4.45 -12.78 -15.79
CA GLU A 44 -5.71 -13.49 -16.05
C GLU A 44 -6.81 -13.12 -15.04
N GLU A 45 -6.45 -12.92 -13.77
CA GLU A 45 -7.40 -12.52 -12.74
C GLU A 45 -7.88 -11.09 -12.98
N VAL A 46 -6.95 -10.19 -13.31
CA VAL A 46 -7.30 -8.82 -13.73
C VAL A 46 -8.16 -8.84 -14.99
N ARG A 47 -7.89 -9.69 -15.98
CA ARG A 47 -8.67 -9.80 -17.23
C ARG A 47 -10.11 -10.22 -16.96
N ARG A 48 -10.34 -11.12 -16.00
CA ARG A 48 -11.69 -11.56 -15.59
C ARG A 48 -12.51 -10.42 -15.01
N SER A 49 -11.86 -9.55 -14.22
CA SER A 49 -12.51 -8.39 -13.59
C SER A 49 -12.63 -7.18 -14.53
N SER A 50 -11.56 -6.86 -15.27
CA SER A 50 -11.47 -5.70 -16.15
C SER A 50 -10.55 -5.97 -17.34
N LYS A 51 -11.17 -6.20 -18.51
CA LYS A 51 -10.46 -6.40 -19.78
C LYS A 51 -9.62 -5.20 -20.20
N LEU A 52 -10.11 -3.99 -19.96
CA LEU A 52 -9.38 -2.74 -20.29
C LEU A 52 -8.13 -2.59 -19.41
N LEU A 53 -8.25 -2.84 -18.10
CA LEU A 53 -7.11 -2.78 -17.20
C LEU A 53 -6.06 -3.84 -17.57
N ALA A 54 -6.49 -5.07 -17.87
CA ALA A 54 -5.59 -6.12 -18.33
C ALA A 54 -4.87 -5.76 -19.65
N LEU A 55 -5.56 -5.09 -20.57
CA LEU A 55 -4.96 -4.61 -21.82
C LEU A 55 -3.88 -3.56 -21.53
N MET A 56 -4.17 -2.57 -20.68
CA MET A 56 -3.21 -1.52 -20.28
C MET A 56 -1.99 -2.07 -19.53
N LEU A 57 -2.17 -3.17 -18.78
CA LEU A 57 -1.07 -3.84 -18.08
C LEU A 57 -0.18 -4.64 -19.04
N HIS A 58 -0.76 -5.24 -20.07
CA HIS A 58 -0.07 -6.18 -20.96
C HIS A 58 0.59 -5.50 -22.17
N ASP A 59 -0.04 -4.47 -22.73
CA ASP A 59 0.37 -3.85 -23.98
C ASP A 59 1.01 -2.48 -23.72
N GLU A 60 2.32 -2.39 -24.01
CA GLU A 60 3.12 -1.18 -23.80
C GLU A 60 2.70 -0.02 -24.71
N VAL A 61 2.01 -0.30 -25.83
CA VAL A 61 1.53 0.74 -26.77
C VAL A 61 0.37 1.53 -26.18
N VAL A 62 -0.43 0.90 -25.32
CA VAL A 62 -1.61 1.50 -24.67
C VAL A 62 -1.40 1.73 -23.18
N ARG A 63 -0.23 1.37 -22.64
CA ARG A 63 0.14 1.65 -21.26
C ARG A 63 0.31 3.17 -21.12
N PRO A 64 -0.30 3.81 -20.10
CA PRO A 64 -0.07 5.22 -19.83
C PRO A 64 1.42 5.51 -19.63
N GLU A 65 1.85 6.71 -20.02
CA GLU A 65 3.23 7.17 -19.76
C GLU A 65 3.54 7.18 -18.26
N ASP A 66 2.53 7.41 -17.43
CA ASP A 66 2.60 7.20 -15.99
C ASP A 66 2.48 5.69 -15.67
N PRO A 67 3.54 5.07 -15.13
CA PRO A 67 3.54 3.65 -14.80
C PRO A 67 2.47 3.30 -13.75
N ILE A 68 1.81 2.16 -13.94
CA ILE A 68 0.78 1.64 -13.03
C ILE A 68 1.34 1.30 -11.63
N ALA A 69 2.66 1.21 -11.51
CA ALA A 69 3.36 1.27 -10.23
C ALA A 69 4.84 1.61 -10.45
N VAL A 70 5.36 2.52 -9.63
CA VAL A 70 6.80 2.74 -9.44
C VAL A 70 7.04 2.71 -7.95
N HIS A 71 7.86 1.76 -7.52
CA HIS A 71 8.37 1.70 -6.16
C HIS A 71 9.39 2.83 -5.95
N ASP A 72 8.88 4.06 -5.85
CA ASP A 72 9.60 5.21 -5.33
C ASP A 72 8.62 6.13 -4.62
N TRP A 73 8.92 6.46 -3.36
CA TRP A 73 8.24 7.49 -2.58
C TRP A 73 8.03 8.81 -3.33
N GLY A 74 8.96 9.16 -4.23
CA GLY A 74 8.85 10.35 -5.07
C GLY A 74 7.70 10.28 -6.08
N ALA A 75 7.32 9.07 -6.53
CA ALA A 75 6.28 8.85 -7.52
C ALA A 75 4.86 9.01 -6.92
N TRP A 76 4.64 8.55 -5.69
CA TRP A 76 3.28 8.60 -5.09
C TRP A 76 2.75 10.01 -4.82
N ARG A 77 3.64 11.01 -4.73
CA ARG A 77 3.25 12.43 -4.54
C ARG A 77 2.68 13.10 -5.80
N GLY A 78 2.84 12.51 -6.98
CA GLY A 78 2.42 13.10 -8.26
C GLY A 78 1.38 12.29 -9.04
N PHE A 79 1.22 11.00 -8.77
CA PHE A 79 0.53 10.09 -9.69
C PHE A 79 -0.65 9.35 -9.04
N ARG A 80 -1.72 10.09 -8.72
CA ARG A 80 -2.99 9.52 -8.22
C ARG A 80 -3.53 8.40 -9.14
N ALA A 81 -3.38 8.57 -10.45
CA ALA A 81 -3.80 7.58 -11.44
C ALA A 81 -3.07 6.23 -11.27
N SER A 82 -1.77 6.24 -10.94
CA SER A 82 -0.99 5.03 -10.69
C SER A 82 -1.44 4.31 -9.42
N VAL A 83 -1.69 5.06 -8.33
CA VAL A 83 -2.22 4.49 -7.08
C VAL A 83 -3.60 3.87 -7.31
N ASP A 84 -4.47 4.56 -8.05
CA ASP A 84 -5.81 4.05 -8.37
C ASP A 84 -5.73 2.81 -9.27
N ALA A 85 -4.82 2.77 -10.24
CA ALA A 85 -4.59 1.59 -11.05
C ALA A 85 -4.09 0.41 -10.21
N LEU A 86 -3.12 0.63 -9.31
CA LEU A 86 -2.63 -0.38 -8.38
C LEU A 86 -3.75 -0.92 -7.46
N ARG A 87 -4.60 -0.03 -6.92
CA ARG A 87 -5.78 -0.43 -6.13
C ARG A 87 -6.73 -1.29 -6.93
N ARG A 88 -6.97 -0.96 -8.21
CA ARG A 88 -7.84 -1.76 -9.09
C ARG A 88 -7.26 -3.13 -9.40
N VAL A 89 -5.94 -3.22 -9.58
CA VAL A 89 -5.25 -4.52 -9.74
C VAL A 89 -5.39 -5.34 -8.47
N ALA A 90 -5.11 -4.75 -7.31
CA ALA A 90 -5.23 -5.43 -6.02
C ALA A 90 -6.68 -5.87 -5.73
N GLU A 91 -7.66 -5.02 -6.06
CA GLU A 91 -9.08 -5.32 -5.96
C GLU A 91 -9.49 -6.48 -6.87
N ALA A 92 -8.99 -6.54 -8.11
CA ALA A 92 -9.28 -7.64 -9.01
C ALA A 92 -8.74 -8.98 -8.47
N VAL A 93 -7.60 -8.95 -7.78
CA VAL A 93 -6.91 -10.16 -7.30
C VAL A 93 -7.45 -10.66 -5.96
N ALA A 94 -7.80 -9.75 -5.04
CA ALA A 94 -8.10 -10.09 -3.66
C ALA A 94 -9.33 -9.35 -3.12
N GLY A 95 -10.17 -8.78 -4.00
CA GLY A 95 -11.33 -7.99 -3.64
C GLY A 95 -10.96 -6.81 -2.75
N ARG A 96 -11.86 -6.46 -1.84
CA ARG A 96 -11.67 -5.36 -0.89
C ARG A 96 -10.38 -5.49 -0.07
N THR A 97 -9.98 -6.71 0.28
CA THR A 97 -8.75 -6.95 1.04
C THR A 97 -7.52 -6.44 0.29
N GLY A 98 -7.42 -6.68 -1.01
CA GLY A 98 -6.30 -6.20 -1.82
C GLY A 98 -6.17 -4.68 -1.78
N LEU A 99 -7.30 -3.97 -1.94
CA LEU A 99 -7.34 -2.50 -1.85
C LEU A 99 -6.84 -2.01 -0.49
N LEU A 100 -7.34 -2.60 0.60
CA LEU A 100 -6.93 -2.23 1.95
C LEU A 100 -5.44 -2.49 2.21
N MET A 101 -4.86 -3.55 1.63
CA MET A 101 -3.44 -3.84 1.77
C MET A 101 -2.57 -2.84 1.02
N VAL A 102 -2.99 -2.38 -0.17
CA VAL A 102 -2.30 -1.28 -0.88
C VAL A 102 -2.32 -0.01 -0.05
N ASP A 103 -3.50 0.39 0.42
CA ASP A 103 -3.67 1.58 1.25
C ASP A 103 -2.84 1.50 2.53
N LEU A 104 -2.81 0.35 3.19
CA LEU A 104 -2.01 0.11 4.38
C LEU A 104 -0.52 0.20 4.06
N HIS A 105 -0.08 -0.40 2.97
CA HIS A 105 1.32 -0.36 2.56
C HIS A 105 1.77 1.09 2.38
N LEU A 106 1.06 1.87 1.56
CA LEU A 106 1.38 3.29 1.32
C LEU A 106 1.38 4.11 2.62
N SER A 107 0.44 3.81 3.53
CA SER A 107 0.30 4.54 4.79
C SER A 107 1.39 4.22 5.82
N VAL A 108 1.77 2.94 5.96
CA VAL A 108 2.90 2.50 6.79
C VAL A 108 4.16 3.19 6.33
N ASP A 109 4.32 3.26 5.02
CA ASP A 109 5.48 3.78 4.35
C ASP A 109 5.58 5.31 4.56
N TYR A 110 4.43 6.03 4.55
CA TYR A 110 4.33 7.45 4.92
C TYR A 110 4.75 7.65 6.36
N ALA A 111 4.08 6.93 7.27
CA ALA A 111 4.24 7.09 8.70
C ALA A 111 5.65 6.72 9.16
N TRP A 112 6.30 5.78 8.47
CA TRP A 112 7.69 5.41 8.71
C TRP A 112 8.67 6.50 8.33
N LYS A 113 8.42 7.20 7.22
CA LYS A 113 9.32 8.24 6.69
C LYS A 113 9.11 9.59 7.37
N TRP A 114 7.86 9.98 7.62
CA TRP A 114 7.49 11.33 8.05
C TRP A 114 6.80 11.40 9.41
N GLY A 115 6.54 10.25 10.05
CA GLY A 115 5.67 10.22 11.23
C GLY A 115 4.22 10.54 10.87
N LEU A 116 3.45 11.02 11.85
CA LEU A 116 2.04 11.39 11.64
C LEU A 116 1.84 12.82 11.14
N ASP A 117 2.91 13.61 11.03
CA ASP A 117 2.85 14.99 10.57
C ASP A 117 2.37 15.04 9.11
N GLY A 118 1.26 15.74 8.88
CA GLY A 118 0.65 15.85 7.54
C GLY A 118 -0.03 14.56 7.03
N TYR A 119 0.00 13.46 7.78
CA TYR A 119 -0.58 12.17 7.34
C TYR A 119 -2.08 12.29 7.03
N ALA A 120 -2.85 12.98 7.87
CA ALA A 120 -4.30 13.10 7.69
C ALA A 120 -4.67 13.78 6.36
N ALA A 121 -4.02 14.90 6.04
CA ALA A 121 -4.23 15.63 4.80
C ALA A 121 -3.80 14.80 3.58
N TRP A 122 -2.60 14.19 3.65
CA TRP A 122 -2.11 13.31 2.59
C TRP A 122 -3.04 12.10 2.34
N ALA A 123 -3.51 11.46 3.41
CA ALA A 123 -4.36 10.28 3.33
C ALA A 123 -5.75 10.63 2.80
N GLU A 124 -6.28 11.81 3.11
CA GLU A 124 -7.53 12.32 2.54
C GLU A 124 -7.38 12.65 1.05
N GLU A 125 -6.32 13.34 0.67
CA GLU A 125 -6.02 13.68 -0.72
C GLU A 125 -5.88 12.42 -1.60
N LEU A 126 -5.20 11.40 -1.07
CA LEU A 126 -4.99 10.12 -1.76
C LEU A 126 -6.18 9.16 -1.64
N GLY A 127 -7.21 9.51 -0.86
CA GLY A 127 -8.41 8.68 -0.68
C GLY A 127 -8.16 7.35 0.05
N ILE A 128 -7.24 7.32 1.01
CA ILE A 128 -6.96 6.13 1.84
C ILE A 128 -8.20 5.74 2.66
N ALA A 129 -8.51 4.44 2.66
CA ALA A 129 -9.63 3.88 3.41
C ALA A 129 -9.65 4.30 4.89
N ALA A 130 -10.84 4.60 5.42
CA ALA A 130 -11.01 5.11 6.78
C ALA A 130 -10.48 4.13 7.85
N GLU A 131 -10.63 2.82 7.64
CA GLU A 131 -10.12 1.79 8.55
C GLU A 131 -8.59 1.77 8.59
N VAL A 132 -7.95 1.94 7.43
CA VAL A 132 -6.49 2.03 7.33
C VAL A 132 -5.99 3.29 8.04
N ARG A 133 -6.63 4.45 7.80
CA ARG A 133 -6.28 5.71 8.49
C ARG A 133 -6.36 5.57 10.01
N SER A 134 -7.45 5.00 10.49
CA SER A 134 -7.68 4.77 11.92
C SER A 134 -6.61 3.85 12.52
N TYR A 135 -6.28 2.76 11.82
CA TYR A 135 -5.26 1.81 12.22
C TYR A 135 -3.86 2.46 12.30
N VAL A 136 -3.45 3.18 11.26
CA VAL A 136 -2.12 3.80 11.18
C VAL A 136 -1.94 4.87 12.27
N VAL A 137 -2.94 5.72 12.49
CA VAL A 137 -2.91 6.72 13.57
C VAL A 137 -2.75 6.04 14.93
N LYS A 138 -3.56 5.01 15.22
CA LYS A 138 -3.48 4.22 16.46
C LYS A 138 -2.07 3.63 16.65
N GLU A 139 -1.53 2.99 15.63
CA GLU A 139 -0.25 2.28 15.73
C GLU A 139 0.97 3.21 15.85
N PHE A 140 0.99 4.30 15.10
CA PHE A 140 2.15 5.20 15.06
C PHE A 140 2.09 6.29 16.15
N ALA A 141 0.92 6.66 16.66
CA ALA A 141 0.80 7.50 17.85
C ALA A 141 1.38 6.79 19.09
N ASN A 142 1.08 5.49 19.24
CA ASN A 142 1.62 4.66 20.32
C ASN A 142 3.16 4.51 20.25
N ARG A 143 3.73 4.51 19.04
CA ARG A 143 5.20 4.51 18.86
C ARG A 143 5.86 5.83 19.21
N ALA A 144 5.22 6.96 18.89
CA ALA A 144 5.70 8.28 19.29
C ALA A 144 5.77 8.39 20.83
N SER A 145 4.78 7.84 21.54
CA SER A 145 4.78 7.77 23.01
C SER A 145 5.78 6.77 23.61
N GLN A 146 6.20 5.74 22.86
CA GLN A 146 7.20 4.77 23.31
C GLN A 146 8.64 5.24 23.10
N LYS A 147 8.92 6.13 22.12
CA LYS A 147 10.23 6.78 21.99
C LYS A 147 10.55 7.72 23.17
N THR A 148 9.56 8.17 23.94
CA THR A 148 9.74 8.98 25.15
C THR A 148 10.18 8.21 26.41
N PHE A 149 10.26 6.88 26.39
CA PHE A 149 10.72 6.07 27.54
C PHE A 149 12.04 5.32 27.31
N GLY A 150 12.75 5.59 26.20
CA GLY A 150 13.93 4.83 25.77
C GLY A 150 15.21 5.64 25.57
N VAL A 151 15.32 6.86 26.11
CA VAL A 151 16.63 7.52 26.25
C VAL A 151 17.14 7.18 27.64
N GLU A 152 17.80 6.03 27.76
CA GLU A 152 18.79 5.83 28.82
C GLU A 152 19.78 6.99 28.71
N ARG A 153 19.69 7.90 29.68
CA ARG A 153 20.81 8.76 30.03
C ARG A 153 21.97 7.84 30.37
N LYS A 154 23.09 7.99 29.68
CA LYS A 154 24.38 7.65 30.26
C LYS A 154 25.32 8.87 30.18
N PRO A 155 26.13 9.04 31.24
CA PRO A 155 26.86 10.27 31.57
C PRO A 155 27.99 10.58 30.60
#